data_AF-A0A7S3Z928-F1
#
_entry.id   AF-A0A7S3Z928-F1
#
_cell.length_a   1.000
_cell.length_b   1.000
_cell.length_c   1.000
_cell.angle_alpha   90.00
_cell.angle_beta   90.00
_cell.angle_gamma   90.00
#
_symmetry.space_group_name_H-M   'P 1'
#
loop_
_entity.id
_entity.type
_entity.pdbx_description
1 polymer ?
#
loop_
_entity_poly.entity_id
_entity_poly.type
_entity_poly.pdbx_seq_one_letter_code
_entity_poly.pdbx_strand_id
1 'polypeptide(L)'
;YGALLRRTRARTSKDRDDALRKLADWDSKFPTFVHAIVATLLSSYCCFMDEDIMGDKLHGSSKAWEATVGCTAGFFVWDLCIHIRHYNLLGWAMLVHAALGLATFTICGTSQEMPCAYYCCSMLLFEFSTPFMIIRWIAIKLKSSASTVNALTQLFGVTFFACRIIWGDCLAFPRVWAMLFNRPDKMSYVKAGLFWVLTVASFALNNYWMYRLGRRIFMKPERPKSIGVRKKSQ
;
A
#
# COMPACT_ATOMS: atom_id res chain seq x y z
N TYR A 1 -22.64 -27.93 -35.56
CA TYR A 1 -22.90 -28.08 -34.11
C TYR A 1 -21.67 -27.88 -33.21
N GLY A 2 -20.55 -28.58 -33.44
CA GLY A 2 -19.37 -28.50 -32.55
C GLY A 2 -18.64 -27.14 -32.44
N ALA A 3 -18.75 -26.26 -33.44
CA ALA A 3 -18.19 -24.90 -33.37
C ALA A 3 -19.03 -23.97 -32.48
N LEU A 4 -20.35 -24.17 -32.43
CA LEU A 4 -21.26 -23.37 -31.61
C LEU A 4 -21.07 -23.71 -30.13
N LEU A 5 -21.00 -25.00 -29.79
CA LEU A 5 -20.72 -25.50 -28.44
C LEU A 5 -19.36 -25.05 -27.90
N ARG A 6 -18.32 -25.02 -28.76
CA ARG A 6 -17.01 -24.48 -28.39
C ARG A 6 -17.06 -22.99 -28.11
N ARG A 7 -17.81 -22.21 -28.89
CA ARG A 7 -17.99 -20.76 -28.67
C ARG A 7 -18.77 -20.47 -27.39
N THR A 8 -19.84 -21.20 -27.08
CA THR A 8 -20.58 -21.03 -25.82
C THR A 8 -19.72 -21.41 -24.62
N ARG A 9 -18.98 -22.52 -24.67
CA ARG A 9 -18.05 -22.92 -23.60
C ARG A 9 -16.92 -21.92 -23.37
N ALA A 10 -16.35 -21.35 -24.45
CA ALA A 10 -15.32 -20.33 -24.35
C ALA A 10 -15.88 -19.02 -23.75
N ARG A 11 -17.11 -18.63 -24.12
CA ARG A 11 -17.79 -17.45 -23.56
C ARG A 11 -18.08 -17.62 -22.07
N THR A 12 -18.61 -18.77 -21.65
CA THR A 12 -18.91 -19.03 -20.22
C THR A 12 -17.65 -19.13 -19.37
N SER A 13 -16.54 -19.65 -19.91
CA SER A 13 -15.24 -19.61 -19.24
C SER A 13 -14.75 -18.18 -19.04
N LYS A 14 -14.80 -17.36 -20.10
CA LYS A 14 -14.37 -15.95 -20.04
C LYS A 14 -15.22 -15.13 -19.06
N ASP A 15 -16.54 -15.30 -19.09
CA ASP A 15 -17.45 -14.58 -18.20
C ASP A 15 -17.19 -14.95 -16.72
N ARG A 16 -16.84 -16.22 -16.44
CA ARG A 16 -16.42 -16.68 -15.12
C ARG A 16 -15.09 -16.05 -14.69
N ASP A 17 -14.09 -16.04 -15.56
CA ASP A 17 -12.78 -15.47 -15.26
C ASP A 17 -12.88 -13.95 -14.99
N ASP A 18 -13.71 -13.25 -15.77
CA ASP A 18 -13.98 -11.82 -15.57
C ASP A 18 -14.73 -11.56 -14.25
N ALA A 19 -15.65 -12.44 -13.85
CA ALA A 19 -16.32 -12.36 -12.55
C ALA A 19 -15.34 -12.59 -11.39
N LEU A 20 -14.47 -13.60 -11.49
CA LEU A 20 -13.45 -13.89 -10.47
C LEU A 20 -12.45 -12.73 -10.31
N ARG A 21 -12.05 -12.09 -11.41
CA ARG A 21 -11.19 -10.89 -11.35
C ARG A 21 -11.87 -9.71 -10.67
N LYS A 22 -13.16 -9.49 -10.95
CA LYS A 22 -13.93 -8.44 -10.27
C LYS A 22 -14.05 -8.69 -8.77
N LEU A 23 -14.31 -9.93 -8.37
CA LEU A 23 -14.35 -10.32 -6.96
C LEU A 23 -13.00 -10.07 -6.30
N ALA A 24 -11.90 -10.56 -6.89
CA ALA A 24 -10.55 -10.35 -6.36
C ALA A 24 -10.17 -8.87 -6.23
N ASP A 25 -10.57 -8.04 -7.21
CA ASP A 25 -10.40 -6.58 -7.12
C ASP A 25 -11.10 -6.01 -5.88
N TRP A 26 -12.37 -6.37 -5.65
CA TRP A 26 -13.16 -5.87 -4.51
C TRP A 26 -12.68 -6.41 -3.16
N ASP A 27 -12.37 -7.71 -3.09
CA ASP A 27 -11.83 -8.38 -1.89
C ASP A 27 -10.50 -7.75 -1.43
N SER A 28 -9.73 -7.21 -2.37
CA SER A 28 -8.54 -6.43 -2.07
C SER A 28 -8.87 -4.98 -1.69
N LYS A 29 -9.66 -4.26 -2.51
CA LYS A 29 -9.81 -2.80 -2.39
C LYS A 29 -10.64 -2.38 -1.18
N PHE A 30 -11.71 -3.11 -0.86
CA PHE A 30 -12.60 -2.70 0.23
C PHE A 30 -11.92 -2.79 1.61
N PRO A 31 -11.30 -3.93 2.01
CA PRO A 31 -10.58 -3.99 3.28
C PRO A 31 -9.42 -2.99 3.34
N THR A 32 -8.70 -2.80 2.23
CA THR A 32 -7.61 -1.82 2.14
C THR A 32 -8.11 -0.40 2.38
N PHE A 33 -9.29 -0.03 1.86
CA PHE A 33 -9.87 1.29 2.07
C PHE A 33 -10.20 1.54 3.55
N VAL A 34 -10.86 0.57 4.18
CA VAL A 34 -11.23 0.66 5.60
C VAL A 34 -9.98 0.73 6.48
N HIS A 35 -9.02 -0.17 6.25
CA HIS A 35 -7.76 -0.17 6.98
C HIS A 35 -7.02 1.15 6.81
N ALA A 36 -6.91 1.68 5.59
CA ALA A 36 -6.17 2.91 5.37
C ALA A 36 -6.74 4.10 6.15
N ILE A 37 -8.07 4.21 6.24
CA ILE A 37 -8.73 5.26 7.06
C ILE A 37 -8.42 5.04 8.53
N VAL A 38 -8.67 3.83 9.06
CA VAL A 38 -8.49 3.51 10.48
C VAL A 38 -7.03 3.68 10.91
N ALA A 39 -6.11 3.08 10.15
CA ALA A 39 -4.67 3.14 10.42
C ALA A 39 -4.15 4.58 10.37
N THR A 40 -4.60 5.39 9.41
CA THR A 40 -4.16 6.80 9.33
C THR A 40 -4.65 7.61 10.53
N LEU A 41 -5.91 7.44 10.95
CA LEU A 41 -6.46 8.18 12.09
C LEU A 41 -5.76 7.79 13.40
N LEU A 42 -5.65 6.48 13.67
CA LEU A 42 -5.01 5.99 14.89
C LEU A 42 -3.52 6.34 14.93
N SER A 43 -2.83 6.22 13.81
CA SER A 43 -1.41 6.58 13.72
C SER A 43 -1.18 8.08 13.85
N SER A 44 -2.09 8.91 13.34
CA SER A 44 -2.02 10.37 13.53
C SER A 44 -2.15 10.72 15.01
N TYR A 45 -3.10 10.10 15.72
CA TYR A 45 -3.20 10.26 17.17
C TYR A 45 -1.89 9.85 17.87
N CYS A 46 -1.37 8.66 17.56
CA CYS A 46 -0.14 8.15 18.17
C CYS A 46 1.09 9.04 17.90
N CYS A 47 1.20 9.63 16.71
CA CYS A 47 2.37 10.44 16.33
C CYS A 47 2.32 11.89 16.83
N PHE A 48 1.12 12.43 17.10
CA PHE A 48 0.95 13.88 17.32
C PHE A 48 0.23 14.25 18.62
N MET A 49 -0.45 13.31 19.27
CA MET A 49 -1.29 13.60 20.44
C MET A 49 -1.05 12.65 21.62
N ASP A 50 -0.55 11.44 21.36
CA ASP A 50 -0.30 10.44 22.39
C ASP A 50 0.97 10.76 23.19
N GLU A 51 0.79 11.25 24.41
CA GLU A 51 1.88 11.69 25.28
C GLU A 51 2.83 10.54 25.66
N ASP A 52 2.32 9.31 25.82
CA ASP A 52 3.14 8.14 26.17
C ASP A 52 4.12 7.81 25.03
N ILE A 53 3.64 7.87 23.79
CA ILE A 53 4.43 7.61 22.58
C ILE A 53 5.35 8.79 22.25
N MET A 54 4.90 10.03 22.47
CA MET A 54 5.71 11.22 22.18
C MET A 54 6.81 11.43 23.21
N GLY A 55 6.56 11.08 24.48
CA GLY A 55 7.52 11.16 25.58
C GLY A 55 8.67 10.17 25.44
N ASP A 56 8.39 8.95 25.00
CA ASP A 56 9.41 7.98 24.60
C ASP A 56 9.08 7.34 23.24
N LYS A 57 9.68 7.89 22.18
CA LYS A 57 9.43 7.41 20.81
C LYS A 57 9.90 5.98 20.54
N LEU A 58 10.77 5.44 21.38
CA LEU A 58 11.35 4.11 21.20
C LEU A 58 10.59 3.06 22.00
N HIS A 59 10.33 3.34 23.28
CA HIS A 59 9.73 2.40 24.24
C HIS A 59 8.31 2.75 24.64
N GLY A 60 7.83 3.94 24.27
CA GLY A 60 6.47 4.38 24.54
C GLY A 60 5.46 3.40 23.96
N SER A 61 4.49 3.04 24.80
CA SER A 61 3.40 2.14 24.46
C SER A 61 2.15 2.65 25.14
N SER A 62 1.06 2.66 24.40
CA SER A 62 -0.25 3.09 24.86
C SER A 62 -1.32 2.14 24.36
N LYS A 63 -2.54 2.24 24.91
CA LYS A 63 -3.69 1.47 24.40
C LYS A 63 -4.01 1.81 22.94
N ALA A 64 -3.75 3.05 22.51
CA ALA A 64 -3.93 3.45 21.13
C ALA A 64 -2.92 2.77 20.21
N TRP A 65 -1.65 2.64 20.64
CA TRP A 65 -0.66 1.83 19.93
C TRP A 65 -1.08 0.36 19.85
N GLU A 66 -1.47 -0.26 20.96
CA GLU A 66 -1.90 -1.67 20.99
C GLU A 66 -3.07 -1.95 20.02
N ALA A 67 -4.06 -1.06 19.99
CA ALA A 67 -5.15 -1.13 19.02
C ALA A 67 -4.65 -0.95 17.59
N THR A 68 -3.75 0.02 17.34
CA THR A 68 -3.18 0.30 16.02
C THR A 68 -2.41 -0.90 15.49
N VAL A 69 -1.48 -1.45 16.27
CA VAL A 69 -0.63 -2.57 15.86
C VAL A 69 -1.44 -3.85 15.69
N GLY A 70 -2.43 -4.11 16.56
CA GLY A 70 -3.33 -5.25 16.44
C GLY A 70 -4.18 -5.21 15.18
N CYS A 71 -4.85 -4.08 14.91
CA CYS A 71 -5.61 -3.88 13.69
C CYS A 71 -4.75 -3.99 12.43
N THR A 72 -3.56 -3.40 12.46
CA THR A 72 -2.63 -3.37 11.32
C THR A 72 -2.04 -4.76 11.04
N ALA A 73 -1.60 -5.48 12.07
CA ALA A 73 -1.09 -6.84 11.92
C ALA A 73 -2.17 -7.78 11.37
N GLY A 74 -3.40 -7.70 11.90
CA GLY A 74 -4.54 -8.48 11.39
C GLY A 74 -4.84 -8.16 9.92
N PHE A 75 -4.79 -6.88 9.53
CA PHE A 75 -4.92 -6.49 8.13
C PHE A 75 -3.81 -7.07 7.25
N PHE A 76 -2.54 -7.03 7.68
CA PHE A 76 -1.45 -7.58 6.88
C PHE A 76 -1.48 -9.12 6.77
N VAL A 77 -2.03 -9.83 7.75
CA VAL A 77 -2.34 -11.27 7.60
C VAL A 77 -3.35 -11.48 6.47
N TRP A 78 -4.46 -10.72 6.48
CA TRP A 78 -5.45 -10.75 5.41
C TRP A 78 -4.84 -10.40 4.05
N ASP A 79 -4.07 -9.32 4.00
CA ASP A 79 -3.46 -8.80 2.77
C ASP A 79 -2.49 -9.83 2.17
N LEU A 80 -1.68 -10.49 2.99
CA LEU A 80 -0.79 -11.55 2.56
C LEU A 80 -1.56 -12.74 1.97
N CYS A 81 -2.62 -13.19 2.64
CA CYS A 81 -3.48 -14.28 2.16
C CYS A 81 -4.11 -13.95 0.79
N ILE A 82 -4.64 -12.74 0.62
CA ILE A 82 -5.23 -12.29 -0.66
C ILE A 82 -4.16 -12.22 -1.75
N HIS A 83 -2.97 -11.69 -1.45
CA HIS A 83 -1.87 -11.58 -2.42
C HIS A 83 -1.27 -12.93 -2.81
N ILE A 84 -1.26 -13.92 -1.93
CA ILE A 84 -0.90 -15.30 -2.27
C ILE A 84 -1.98 -15.92 -3.17
N ARG A 85 -3.26 -15.82 -2.77
CA ARG A 85 -4.40 -16.41 -3.51
C ARG A 85 -4.55 -15.82 -4.91
N HIS A 86 -4.27 -14.54 -5.08
CA HIS A 86 -4.44 -13.79 -6.33
C HIS A 86 -3.10 -13.28 -6.90
N TYR A 87 -2.00 -14.01 -6.64
CA TYR A 87 -0.64 -13.60 -7.03
C TYR A 87 -0.50 -13.19 -8.50
N ASN A 88 -1.07 -13.99 -9.41
CA ASN A 88 -1.03 -13.75 -10.86
C ASN A 88 -1.74 -12.44 -11.28
N LEU A 89 -2.60 -11.88 -10.43
CA LEU A 89 -3.36 -10.66 -10.71
C LEU A 89 -2.76 -9.44 -10.02
N LEU A 90 -2.29 -9.59 -8.78
CA LEU A 90 -1.86 -8.47 -7.94
C LEU A 90 -0.36 -8.18 -8.04
N GLY A 91 0.44 -9.19 -8.41
CA GLY A 91 1.87 -9.06 -8.71
C GLY A 91 2.79 -9.07 -7.49
N TRP A 92 4.09 -9.29 -7.75
CA TRP A 92 5.10 -9.52 -6.73
C TRP A 92 5.29 -8.36 -5.75
N ALA A 93 5.20 -7.10 -6.23
CA ALA A 93 5.50 -5.93 -5.40
C ALA A 93 4.52 -5.80 -4.22
N MET A 94 3.25 -6.17 -4.43
CA MET A 94 2.26 -6.15 -3.37
C MET A 94 2.39 -7.34 -2.41
N LEU A 95 2.84 -8.51 -2.92
CA LEU A 95 3.16 -9.64 -2.04
C LEU A 95 4.31 -9.30 -1.09
N VAL A 96 5.37 -8.66 -1.62
CA VAL A 96 6.50 -8.17 -0.81
C VAL A 96 6.02 -7.12 0.19
N HIS A 97 5.16 -6.19 -0.22
CA HIS A 97 4.55 -5.22 0.71
C HIS A 97 3.83 -5.90 1.88
N ALA A 98 2.96 -6.86 1.59
CA ALA A 98 2.18 -7.56 2.61
C ALA A 98 3.10 -8.31 3.59
N ALA A 99 4.14 -8.98 3.08
CA ALA A 99 5.11 -9.69 3.90
C ALA A 99 5.95 -8.73 4.77
N LEU A 100 6.42 -7.62 4.21
CA LEU A 100 7.19 -6.61 4.95
C LEU A 100 6.35 -5.96 6.05
N GLY A 101 5.10 -5.59 5.74
CA GLY A 101 4.15 -5.06 6.71
C GLY A 101 3.89 -6.04 7.83
N LEU A 102 3.52 -7.28 7.50
CA LEU A 102 3.25 -8.32 8.50
C LEU A 102 4.46 -8.55 9.43
N ALA A 103 5.66 -8.69 8.86
CA ALA A 103 6.87 -8.89 9.64
C ALA A 103 7.14 -7.70 10.58
N THR A 104 7.01 -6.47 10.08
CA THR A 104 7.25 -5.24 10.86
C THR A 104 6.29 -5.15 12.04
N PHE A 105 4.98 -5.25 11.79
CA PHE A 105 3.98 -5.08 12.85
C PHE A 105 3.92 -6.30 13.79
N THR A 106 4.34 -7.49 13.36
CA THR A 106 4.49 -8.63 14.27
C THR A 106 5.65 -8.42 15.24
N ILE A 107 6.83 -8.01 14.73
CA ILE A 107 8.00 -7.79 15.58
C ILE A 107 7.73 -6.65 16.57
N CYS A 108 7.20 -5.52 16.09
CA CYS A 108 6.93 -4.35 16.92
C CYS A 108 5.76 -4.57 17.88
N GLY A 109 4.73 -5.33 17.48
CA GLY A 109 3.58 -5.64 18.33
C GLY A 109 3.86 -6.69 19.41
N THR A 110 4.85 -7.55 19.23
CA THR A 110 5.19 -8.62 20.19
C THR A 110 6.44 -8.32 21.03
N SER A 111 7.22 -7.30 20.67
CA SER A 111 8.45 -6.95 21.38
C SER A 111 8.21 -5.89 22.46
N GLN A 112 8.12 -6.32 23.71
CA GLN A 112 8.01 -5.40 24.86
C GLN A 112 9.24 -4.50 25.04
N GLU A 113 10.43 -4.99 24.66
CA GLU A 113 11.69 -4.23 24.72
C GLU A 113 11.82 -3.17 23.64
N MET A 114 11.01 -3.24 22.58
CA MET A 114 11.10 -2.34 21.43
C MET A 114 9.76 -2.31 20.68
N PRO A 115 8.74 -1.65 21.25
CA PRO A 115 7.47 -1.46 20.54
C PRO A 115 7.67 -0.57 19.30
N CYS A 116 8.63 0.37 19.33
CA CYS A 116 8.88 1.30 18.21
C CYS A 116 7.61 2.03 17.74
N ALA A 117 6.66 2.24 18.66
CA ALA A 117 5.29 2.66 18.36
C ALA A 117 5.26 3.92 17.50
N TYR A 118 6.04 4.94 17.87
CA TYR A 118 6.13 6.19 17.12
C TYR A 118 6.55 5.97 15.67
N TYR A 119 7.56 5.13 15.43
CA TYR A 119 8.11 4.91 14.09
C TYR A 119 7.20 4.05 13.22
N CYS A 120 6.60 3.01 13.80
CA CYS A 120 5.59 2.20 13.13
C CYS A 120 4.36 3.03 12.75
N CYS A 121 3.84 3.84 13.67
CA CYS A 121 2.74 4.77 13.38
C CYS A 121 3.15 5.82 12.34
N SER A 122 4.38 6.35 12.41
CA SER A 122 4.89 7.29 11.43
C SER A 122 4.95 6.68 10.03
N MET A 123 5.24 5.39 9.90
CA MET A 123 5.17 4.66 8.63
C MET A 123 3.72 4.38 8.20
N LEU A 124 2.79 4.12 9.12
CA LEU A 124 1.38 3.92 8.77
C LEU A 124 0.70 5.17 8.21
N LEU A 125 1.21 6.37 8.51
CA LEU A 125 0.74 7.61 7.87
C LEU A 125 0.89 7.60 6.34
N PHE A 126 1.69 6.69 5.77
CA PHE A 126 1.76 6.44 4.32
C PHE A 126 0.41 6.02 3.73
N GLU A 127 -0.45 5.40 4.54
CA GLU A 127 -1.78 4.95 4.13
C GLU A 127 -2.74 6.11 3.85
N PHE A 128 -2.44 7.34 4.25
CA PHE A 128 -3.26 8.50 3.89
C PHE A 128 -3.43 8.67 2.37
N SER A 129 -2.43 8.25 1.59
CA SER A 129 -2.50 8.28 0.12
C SER A 129 -3.44 7.22 -0.48
N THR A 130 -3.71 6.13 0.26
CA THR A 130 -4.42 4.94 -0.22
C THR A 130 -5.91 5.16 -0.51
N PRO A 131 -6.69 5.91 0.31
CA PRO A 131 -8.07 6.26 -0.02
C PRO A 131 -8.21 6.94 -1.38
N PHE A 132 -7.29 7.85 -1.73
CA PHE A 132 -7.31 8.55 -3.01
C PHE A 132 -7.05 7.60 -4.20
N MET A 133 -6.14 6.63 -4.03
CA MET A 133 -5.92 5.57 -5.02
C MET A 133 -7.21 4.77 -5.27
N ILE A 134 -7.94 4.45 -4.21
CA ILE A 134 -9.15 3.61 -4.29
C ILE A 134 -10.31 4.41 -4.87
N ILE A 135 -10.50 5.67 -4.48
CA ILE A 135 -11.51 6.57 -5.08
C ILE A 135 -11.25 6.73 -6.58
N ARG A 136 -9.99 6.92 -6.99
CA ARG A 136 -9.58 6.92 -8.39
C ARG A 136 -9.96 5.61 -9.10
N TRP A 137 -9.72 4.46 -8.46
CA TRP A 137 -10.09 3.16 -9.02
C TRP A 137 -11.61 3.01 -9.18
N ILE A 138 -12.40 3.45 -8.21
CA ILE A 138 -13.87 3.48 -8.29
C ILE A 138 -14.32 4.34 -9.47
N ALA A 139 -13.77 5.55 -9.63
CA ALA A 139 -14.11 6.44 -10.74
C ALA A 139 -13.86 5.80 -12.12
N ILE A 140 -12.78 5.02 -12.26
CA ILE A 140 -12.50 4.26 -13.48
C ILE A 140 -13.56 3.17 -13.72
N LYS A 141 -13.97 2.43 -12.67
CA LYS A 141 -15.00 1.38 -12.79
C LYS A 141 -16.38 1.96 -13.11
N LEU A 142 -16.69 3.15 -12.59
CA LEU A 142 -17.92 3.89 -12.90
C LEU A 142 -17.88 4.59 -14.27
N LYS A 143 -16.78 4.45 -15.04
CA LYS A 143 -16.58 5.11 -16.33
C LYS A 143 -16.78 6.64 -16.25
N SER A 144 -16.34 7.24 -15.14
CA SER A 144 -16.35 8.70 -14.98
C SER A 144 -15.54 9.40 -16.08
N SER A 145 -15.76 10.71 -16.23
CA SER A 145 -15.09 11.50 -17.26
C SER A 145 -13.55 11.43 -17.15
N ALA A 146 -12.87 11.59 -18.30
CA ALA A 146 -11.41 11.57 -18.34
C ALA A 146 -10.79 12.68 -17.47
N SER A 147 -11.43 13.86 -17.37
CA SER A 147 -10.97 14.95 -16.50
C SER A 147 -11.07 14.57 -15.02
N THR A 148 -12.17 13.95 -14.58
CA THR A 148 -12.34 13.45 -13.21
C THR A 148 -11.25 12.43 -12.85
N VAL A 149 -11.02 11.43 -13.72
CA VAL A 149 -9.99 10.40 -13.47
C VAL A 149 -8.59 11.02 -13.45
N ASN A 150 -8.30 12.01 -14.30
CA ASN A 150 -7.02 12.71 -14.30
C ASN A 150 -6.82 13.53 -13.02
N ALA A 151 -7.83 14.28 -12.56
CA ALA A 151 -7.78 15.03 -11.31
C ALA A 151 -7.53 14.11 -10.11
N LEU A 152 -8.24 12.98 -10.01
CA LEU A 152 -8.01 11.97 -8.96
C LEU A 152 -6.63 11.32 -9.07
N THR A 153 -6.09 11.16 -10.28
CA THR A 153 -4.73 10.65 -10.49
C THR A 153 -3.67 11.64 -9.96
N GLN A 154 -3.85 12.93 -10.22
CA GLN A 154 -2.97 13.98 -9.71
C GLN A 154 -3.07 14.09 -8.19
N LEU A 155 -4.28 14.06 -7.64
CA LEU A 155 -4.52 14.09 -6.19
C LEU A 155 -3.84 12.91 -5.50
N PHE A 156 -4.00 11.69 -6.02
CA PHE A 156 -3.28 10.52 -5.53
C PHE A 156 -1.76 10.68 -5.63
N GLY A 157 -1.26 11.23 -6.75
CA GLY A 157 0.18 11.48 -6.93
C GLY A 157 0.76 12.46 -5.90
N VAL A 158 0.06 13.57 -5.65
CA VAL A 158 0.49 14.58 -4.68
C VAL A 158 0.46 14.02 -3.26
N THR A 159 -0.60 13.32 -2.87
CA THR A 159 -0.70 12.73 -1.52
C THR A 159 0.30 11.60 -1.31
N PHE A 160 0.55 10.78 -2.33
CA PHE A 160 1.59 9.75 -2.30
C PHE A 160 2.98 10.39 -2.09
N PHE A 161 3.30 11.42 -2.87
CA PHE A 161 4.58 12.13 -2.75
C PHE A 161 4.74 12.78 -1.37
N ALA A 162 3.72 13.48 -0.88
CA ALA A 162 3.76 14.14 0.42
C ALA A 162 3.94 13.14 1.58
N CYS A 163 3.14 12.08 1.63
CA CYS A 163 3.15 11.15 2.76
C CYS A 163 4.32 10.18 2.71
N ARG A 164 4.73 9.71 1.53
CA ARG A 164 5.75 8.64 1.42
C ARG A 164 7.15 9.19 1.17
N ILE A 165 7.30 10.29 0.44
CA ILE A 165 8.62 10.85 0.13
C ILE A 165 8.98 11.97 1.10
N ILE A 166 8.15 13.00 1.22
CA ILE A 166 8.46 14.11 2.14
C ILE A 166 8.39 13.60 3.58
N TRP A 167 7.25 13.05 4.00
CA TRP A 167 7.10 12.56 5.36
C TRP A 167 7.90 11.28 5.62
N GLY A 168 7.87 10.31 4.70
CA GLY A 168 8.68 9.11 4.81
C GLY A 168 10.17 9.41 4.65
N ASP A 169 10.65 9.44 3.41
CA ASP A 169 12.09 9.46 3.10
C ASP A 169 12.84 10.66 3.71
N CYS A 170 12.27 11.87 3.65
CA CYS A 170 12.99 13.06 4.11
C CYS A 170 12.90 13.27 5.63
N LEU A 171 11.81 12.83 6.27
CA LEU A 171 11.54 13.16 7.68
C LEU A 171 11.57 11.95 8.61
N ALA A 172 10.89 10.85 8.26
CA ALA A 172 10.82 9.65 9.11
C ALA A 172 12.09 8.81 9.00
N PHE A 173 12.59 8.55 7.79
CA PHE A 173 13.76 7.67 7.57
C PHE A 173 15.01 8.11 8.35
N PRO A 174 15.43 9.39 8.31
CA PRO A 174 16.62 9.82 9.03
C PRO A 174 16.46 9.72 10.56
N ARG A 175 15.23 9.82 11.07
CA ARG A 175 14.94 9.68 12.49
C ARG A 175 14.98 8.22 12.94
N VAL A 176 14.44 7.30 12.13
CA VAL A 176 14.59 5.85 12.36
C VAL A 176 16.07 5.46 12.33
N TRP A 177 16.83 5.99 11.35
CA TRP A 177 18.28 5.80 11.29
C TRP A 177 18.95 6.30 12.58
N ALA A 178 18.74 7.56 12.95
CA ALA A 178 19.36 8.15 14.14
C ALA A 178 19.00 7.38 15.42
N MET A 179 17.77 6.88 15.53
CA MET A 179 17.33 6.04 16.65
C MET A 179 18.15 4.74 16.75
N LEU A 180 18.31 4.00 15.65
CA LEU A 180 19.00 2.71 15.64
C LEU A 180 20.49 2.83 15.91
N PHE A 181 21.13 3.89 15.42
CA PHE A 181 22.58 4.08 15.57
C PHE A 181 22.98 4.74 16.89
N ASN A 182 22.13 5.61 17.45
CA ASN A 182 22.49 6.35 18.67
C ASN A 182 22.04 5.68 19.98
N ARG A 183 21.23 4.61 19.91
CA ARG A 183 20.75 3.87 21.11
C ARG A 183 20.85 2.34 20.99
N PRO A 184 22.04 1.79 20.66
CA PRO A 184 22.22 0.34 20.52
C PRO A 184 22.10 -0.42 21.85
N ASP A 185 22.31 0.26 22.99
CA ASP A 185 22.27 -0.32 24.34
C ASP A 185 20.87 -0.70 24.80
N LYS A 186 19.84 -0.06 24.26
CA LYS A 186 18.44 -0.27 24.67
C LYS A 186 17.70 -1.30 23.81
N MET A 187 18.42 -2.08 23.00
CA MET A 187 17.80 -2.91 21.97
C MET A 187 18.60 -4.15 21.63
N SER A 188 17.91 -5.26 21.40
CA SER A 188 18.55 -6.45 20.81
C SER A 188 19.06 -6.14 19.40
N TYR A 189 20.36 -6.31 19.17
CA TYR A 189 21.00 -6.10 17.86
C TYR A 189 20.34 -6.91 16.73
N VAL A 190 19.82 -8.10 17.03
CA VAL A 190 19.11 -8.94 16.05
C VAL A 190 17.80 -8.27 15.64
N LYS A 191 16.98 -7.85 16.63
CA LYS A 191 15.71 -7.16 16.35
C LYS A 191 15.95 -5.82 15.65
N ALA A 192 17.01 -5.11 16.02
CA ALA A 192 17.46 -3.88 15.37
C ALA A 192 17.79 -4.07 13.89
N GLY A 193 18.63 -5.06 13.59
CA GLY A 193 19.01 -5.40 12.22
C GLY A 193 17.79 -5.81 11.39
N LEU A 194 16.88 -6.61 11.95
CA LEU A 194 15.65 -7.01 11.26
C LEU A 194 14.74 -5.81 10.98
N PHE A 195 14.46 -4.98 11.99
CA PHE A 195 13.65 -3.77 11.82
C PHE A 195 14.26 -2.82 10.78
N TRP A 196 15.59 -2.71 10.76
CA TRP A 196 16.31 -1.92 9.77
C TRP A 196 16.11 -2.42 8.34
N VAL A 197 16.32 -3.72 8.12
CA VAL A 197 16.12 -4.35 6.80
C VAL A 197 14.67 -4.16 6.32
N LEU A 198 13.70 -4.37 7.20
CA LEU A 198 12.28 -4.19 6.89
C LEU A 198 11.95 -2.73 6.55
N THR A 199 12.53 -1.77 7.26
CA THR A 199 12.36 -0.34 7.00
C THR A 199 12.95 0.02 5.64
N VAL A 200 14.21 -0.31 5.39
CA VAL A 200 14.88 0.01 4.11
C VAL A 200 14.11 -0.59 2.92
N ALA A 201 13.70 -1.86 3.03
CA ALA A 201 12.92 -2.51 1.98
C ALA A 201 11.57 -1.81 1.74
N SER A 202 10.88 -1.39 2.81
CA SER A 202 9.60 -0.68 2.73
C SER A 202 9.74 0.68 2.05
N PHE A 203 10.79 1.43 2.38
CA PHE A 203 11.08 2.74 1.78
C PHE A 203 11.53 2.62 0.32
N ALA A 204 12.34 1.59 0.00
CA ALA A 204 12.68 1.27 -1.39
C ALA A 204 11.44 0.96 -2.24
N LEU A 205 10.45 0.25 -1.65
CA LEU A 205 9.20 -0.06 -2.33
C LEU A 205 8.34 1.20 -2.58
N ASN A 206 8.32 2.14 -1.62
CA ASN A 206 7.69 3.45 -1.79
C ASN A 206 8.31 4.23 -2.96
N ASN A 207 9.65 4.26 -3.03
CA ASN A 207 10.40 4.91 -4.10
C ASN A 207 10.12 4.26 -5.46
N TYR A 208 10.09 2.93 -5.51
CA TYR A 208 9.72 2.18 -6.72
C TYR A 208 8.32 2.56 -7.22
N TRP A 209 7.33 2.63 -6.33
CA TRP A 209 5.98 3.03 -6.69
C TRP A 209 5.89 4.50 -7.09
N MET A 210 6.62 5.40 -6.44
CA MET A 210 6.69 6.82 -6.83
C MET A 210 7.24 6.95 -8.25
N TYR A 211 8.32 6.24 -8.57
CA TYR A 211 8.87 6.20 -9.92
C TYR A 211 7.84 5.71 -10.94
N ARG A 212 7.13 4.61 -10.64
CA ARG A 212 6.08 4.09 -11.55
C ARG A 212 4.91 5.05 -11.72
N LEU A 213 4.51 5.73 -10.65
CA LEU A 213 3.42 6.72 -10.68
C LEU A 213 3.83 7.95 -11.50
N GLY A 214 5.03 8.48 -11.24
CA GLY A 214 5.61 9.59 -12.00
C GLY A 214 5.69 9.28 -13.49
N ARG A 215 6.16 8.09 -13.87
CA ARG A 215 6.16 7.68 -15.28
C ARG A 215 4.77 7.69 -15.89
N ARG A 216 3.73 7.23 -15.19
CA ARG A 216 2.36 7.26 -15.74
C ARG A 216 1.77 8.67 -15.88
N ILE A 217 2.14 9.58 -14.98
CA ILE A 217 1.63 10.97 -14.98
C ILE A 217 2.37 11.81 -16.03
N PHE A 218 3.71 11.72 -16.07
CA PHE A 218 4.54 12.57 -16.91
C PHE A 218 4.82 11.97 -18.30
N MET A 219 4.93 10.64 -18.41
CA MET A 219 5.05 9.96 -19.70
C MET A 219 3.67 9.42 -20.09
N LYS A 220 2.90 10.23 -20.84
CA LYS A 220 1.68 9.73 -21.50
C LYS A 220 2.02 8.44 -22.26
N PRO A 221 1.19 7.38 -22.19
CA PRO A 221 1.40 6.22 -23.05
C PRO A 221 1.36 6.68 -24.51
N GLU A 222 2.29 6.20 -25.33
CA GLU A 222 2.20 6.32 -26.79
C GLU A 222 0.77 5.97 -27.20
N ARG A 223 0.13 6.84 -27.99
CA ARG A 223 -1.19 6.54 -28.56
C ARG A 223 -1.10 5.16 -29.21
N PRO A 224 -2.06 4.24 -28.98
CA PRO A 224 -2.08 2.99 -29.73
C PRO A 224 -2.06 3.36 -31.22
N LYS A 225 -1.07 2.84 -31.96
CA LYS A 225 -0.95 3.01 -33.41
C LYS A 225 -2.34 2.74 -34.00
N SER A 226 -2.95 3.76 -34.59
CA SER A 226 -4.22 3.61 -35.30
C SER A 226 -4.01 2.50 -36.32
N ILE A 227 -4.67 1.36 -36.11
CA ILE A 227 -4.81 0.33 -37.14
C ILE A 227 -5.45 1.05 -38.32
N GLY A 228 -4.68 1.19 -39.41
CA GLY A 228 -5.06 1.97 -40.57
C GLY A 228 -6.43 1.55 -41.06
N VAL A 229 -7.40 2.47 -40.96
CA VAL A 229 -8.63 2.38 -41.74
C VAL A 229 -8.20 2.54 -43.19
N ARG A 230 -8.00 1.41 -43.87
CA ARG A 230 -7.85 1.37 -45.33
C ARG A 230 -9.16 1.93 -45.89
N LYS A 231 -9.16 3.21 -46.29
CA LYS A 231 -10.21 3.78 -47.12
C LYS A 231 -10.36 2.86 -48.33
N LYS A 232 -11.53 2.24 -48.47
CA LYS A 232 -11.96 1.70 -49.77
C LYS A 232 -12.24 2.94 -50.63
N SER A 233 -11.35 3.24 -51.57
CA SER A 233 -11.71 4.07 -52.71
C SER A 233 -12.53 3.20 -53.67
N GLN A 234 -13.65 3.77 -54.10
CA GLN A 234 -14.42 3.36 -55.27
C GLN A 234 -13.57 3.46 -56.53
#